data_AF-A0A7T8KJY8-F1
#
_entry.id   AF-A0A7T8KJY8-F1
#
_cell.length_a   1.000
_cell.length_b   1.000
_cell.length_c   1.000
_cell.angle_alpha   90.00
_cell.angle_beta   90.00
_cell.angle_gamma   90.00
#
_symmetry.space_group_name_H-M   'P 1'
#
loop_
_entity.id
_entity.type
_entity.pdbx_description
1 polymer ?
#
loop_
_entity_poly.entity_id
_entity_poly.type
_entity_poly.pdbx_seq_one_letter_code
_entity_poly.pdbx_strand_id
1 'polypeptide(L)'
;MEALQSYTDYAWSQRDKRRQATVAIILSYLLIVKVLGPAFMKNRAPFELKWPMRLYNLFQVGFSIWLFYYGLIYGWARHYSL
;
A
#
# COMPACT_ATOMS: atom_id res chain seq x y z
N MET A 1 -5.84 -28.63 -12.23
CA MET A 1 -6.70 -27.97 -11.22
C MET A 1 -6.15 -28.16 -9.81
N GLU A 2 -5.75 -29.37 -9.41
CA GLU A 2 -5.15 -29.65 -8.07
C GLU A 2 -3.84 -28.91 -7.78
N ALA A 3 -2.93 -28.84 -8.76
CA ALA A 3 -1.67 -28.11 -8.60
C ALA A 3 -1.88 -26.60 -8.38
N LEU A 4 -2.90 -26.00 -9.01
CA LEU A 4 -3.22 -24.59 -8.85
C LEU A 4 -3.79 -24.30 -7.45
N GLN A 5 -4.64 -25.19 -6.95
CA GLN A 5 -5.17 -25.15 -5.59
C GLN A 5 -4.03 -25.18 -4.56
N SER A 6 -3.03 -26.03 -4.77
CA SER A 6 -1.82 -26.12 -3.93
C SER A 6 -1.00 -24.82 -3.93
N TYR A 7 -0.81 -24.18 -5.09
CA TYR A 7 -0.13 -22.88 -5.17
C TYR A 7 -0.91 -21.76 -4.47
N THR A 8 -2.23 -21.74 -4.60
CA THR A 8 -3.06 -20.76 -3.89
C THR A 8 -3.01 -20.99 -2.39
N ASP A 9 -3.11 -22.24 -1.93
CA ASP A 9 -3.06 -22.59 -0.51
C ASP A 9 -1.70 -22.29 0.10
N TYR A 10 -0.61 -22.51 -0.68
CA TYR A 10 0.73 -22.09 -0.31
C TYR A 10 0.83 -20.56 -0.17
N ALA A 11 0.30 -19.80 -1.13
CA ALA A 11 0.32 -18.35 -1.08
C ALA A 11 -0.50 -17.79 0.10
N TRP A 12 -1.69 -18.35 0.36
CA TRP A 12 -2.54 -17.97 1.50
C TRP A 12 -1.92 -18.36 2.85
N SER A 13 -1.26 -19.52 2.92
CA SER A 13 -0.47 -19.95 4.09
C SER A 13 0.65 -18.96 4.44
N GLN A 14 1.26 -18.33 3.44
CA GLN A 14 2.31 -17.31 3.64
C GLN A 14 1.73 -15.95 4.06
N ARG A 15 0.52 -15.60 3.61
CA ARG A 15 -0.17 -14.36 4.00
C ARG A 15 -0.34 -14.28 5.52
N ASP A 16 -0.83 -15.34 6.14
CA ASP A 16 -1.13 -15.34 7.58
C ASP A 16 0.12 -15.33 8.45
N LYS A 17 1.22 -15.92 7.97
CA LYS A 17 2.54 -15.86 8.64
C LYS A 17 3.11 -14.45 8.71
N ARG A 18 2.77 -13.58 7.77
CA ARG A 18 3.23 -12.18 7.73
C ARG A 18 2.45 -11.24 8.67
N ARG A 19 1.42 -11.73 9.37
CA ARG A 19 0.62 -10.92 10.32
C ARG A 19 1.48 -10.20 11.35
N GLN A 20 2.50 -10.86 11.88
CA GLN A 20 3.40 -10.27 12.89
C GLN A 20 4.17 -9.08 12.31
N ALA A 21 4.63 -9.17 11.06
CA ALA A 21 5.29 -8.08 10.37
C ALA A 21 4.34 -6.91 10.11
N THR A 22 3.09 -7.17 9.70
CA THR A 22 2.08 -6.13 9.50
C THR A 22 1.77 -5.37 10.80
N VAL A 23 1.59 -6.10 11.90
CA VAL A 23 1.34 -5.49 13.23
C VAL A 23 2.56 -4.68 13.68
N ALA A 24 3.77 -5.20 13.49
CA ALA A 24 5.00 -4.49 13.82
C ALA A 24 5.17 -3.18 13.03
N ILE A 25 4.84 -3.16 11.74
CA ILE A 25 4.87 -1.95 10.90
C ILE A 25 3.84 -0.92 11.39
N ILE A 26 2.63 -1.35 11.74
CA ILE A 26 1.59 -0.44 12.24
C ILE A 26 2.01 0.16 13.59
N LEU A 27 2.49 -0.66 14.52
CA LEU A 27 2.93 -0.20 15.83
C LEU A 27 4.12 0.76 15.72
N SER A 28 5.11 0.45 14.87
CA SER A 28 6.26 1.34 14.66
C SER A 28 5.83 2.67 14.03
N TYR A 29 4.93 2.65 13.05
CA TYR A 29 4.35 3.86 12.47
C TYR A 29 3.65 4.74 13.52
N LEU A 30 2.82 4.14 14.37
CA LEU A 30 2.12 4.87 15.43
C LEU A 30 3.07 5.49 16.44
N LEU A 31 4.11 4.77 16.86
CA LEU A 31 5.14 5.29 17.76
C LEU A 31 5.89 6.48 17.13
N ILE A 32 6.27 6.36 15.86
CA ILE A 32 6.97 7.42 15.13
C ILE A 32 6.08 8.66 15.00
N VAL A 33 4.83 8.53 14.55
CA VAL A 33 3.96 9.68 14.29
C VAL A 33 3.46 10.35 15.57
N LYS A 34 3.15 9.58 16.63
CA LYS A 34 2.60 10.16 17.87
C LYS A 34 3.65 10.65 18.85
N VAL A 35 4.82 10.01 18.92
CA VAL A 35 5.82 10.29 19.96
C VAL A 35 7.07 10.94 19.35
N LEU A 36 7.75 10.25 18.45
CA LEU A 36 9.03 10.74 17.92
C LEU A 36 8.88 11.99 17.02
N GLY A 37 7.85 12.02 16.18
CA GLY A 37 7.58 13.11 15.25
C GLY A 37 7.38 14.45 15.97
N PRO A 38 6.41 14.56 16.91
CA PRO A 38 6.17 15.78 17.66
C PRO A 38 7.38 16.19 18.52
N ALA A 39 8.07 15.22 19.13
CA ALA A 39 9.28 15.50 19.92
C ALA A 39 10.41 16.10 19.06
N PHE A 40 10.61 15.60 17.84
CA PHE A 40 11.62 16.10 16.91
C PHE A 40 11.27 17.47 16.32
N MET A 41 9.97 17.75 16.14
CA MET A 41 9.45 19.01 15.57
C MET A 41 9.24 20.12 16.61
N LYS A 42 9.30 19.83 17.92
CA LYS A 42 8.99 20.78 19.00
C LYS A 42 9.79 22.10 18.94
N ASN A 43 11.03 22.07 18.46
CA ASN A 43 11.92 23.24 18.41
C ASN A 43 12.35 23.60 16.97
N ARG A 44 11.58 23.20 15.95
CA ARG A 44 11.92 23.44 14.54
C ARG A 44 10.72 23.98 13.78
N ALA A 45 10.98 24.90 12.83
CA ALA A 45 9.96 25.36 11.90
C ALA A 45 9.45 24.19 11.03
N PRO A 46 8.17 24.22 10.61
CA PRO A 46 7.60 23.19 9.76
C PRO A 46 8.36 23.07 8.44
N PHE A 47 8.60 21.84 7.99
CA PHE A 47 9.28 21.57 6.75
C PHE A 47 8.42 21.97 5.54
N GLU A 48 9.01 22.70 4.58
CA GLU A 48 8.37 22.99 3.29
C GLU A 48 8.39 21.75 2.38
N LEU A 49 7.43 20.84 2.57
CA LEU A 49 7.33 19.59 1.80
C LEU A 49 6.51 19.73 0.50
N LYS A 50 6.31 20.95 -0.01
CA LYS A 50 5.44 21.26 -1.17
C LYS A 50 5.84 20.50 -2.43
N TRP A 51 7.13 20.33 -2.69
CA TRP A 51 7.64 19.60 -3.86
C TRP A 51 7.51 18.08 -3.71
N PRO A 52 8.01 17.46 -2.62
CA PRO A 52 7.79 16.04 -2.36
C PRO A 52 6.32 15.63 -2.38
N MET A 53 5.44 16.45 -1.80
CA MET A 53 4.01 16.18 -1.74
C MET A 53 3.34 16.22 -3.12
N ARG A 54 3.74 17.14 -4.01
CA ARG A 54 3.27 17.17 -5.39
C ARG A 54 3.73 15.94 -6.17
N LEU A 55 5.00 15.55 -6.03
CA LEU A 55 5.55 14.38 -6.71
C LEU A 55 4.87 13.08 -6.24
N TYR A 56 4.66 12.95 -4.93
CA TYR A 56 3.97 11.80 -4.34
C TYR A 56 2.54 11.66 -4.89
N ASN A 57 1.78 12.76 -4.92
CA ASN A 57 0.41 12.74 -5.46
C ASN A 57 0.39 12.41 -6.96
N LEU A 58 1.31 12.96 -7.76
CA LEU A 58 1.40 12.65 -9.18
C LEU A 58 1.67 11.16 -9.42
N PHE A 59 2.61 10.59 -8.66
CA PHE A 59 2.90 9.16 -8.71
C PHE A 59 1.68 8.32 -8.30
N GLN A 60 0.99 8.71 -7.23
CA GLN A 60 -0.20 8.00 -6.74
C GLN A 60 -1.33 7.99 -7.78
N VAL A 61 -1.57 9.11 -8.47
CA VAL A 61 -2.58 9.18 -9.54
C VAL A 61 -2.18 8.28 -10.72
N GLY A 62 -0.92 8.34 -11.16
CA GLY A 62 -0.42 7.46 -12.23
C GLY A 62 -0.56 5.97 -11.87
N PHE A 63 -0.18 5.60 -10.65
CA PHE A 63 -0.31 4.23 -10.16
C PHE A 63 -1.78 3.78 -10.06
N SER A 64 -2.68 4.67 -9.66
CA SER A 64 -4.12 4.38 -9.58
C SER A 64 -4.72 4.17 -10.97
N ILE A 65 -4.36 4.99 -11.96
CA ILE A 65 -4.78 4.82 -13.36
C ILE A 65 -4.28 3.48 -13.90
N TRP A 66 -3.03 3.12 -13.62
CA TRP A 66 -2.44 1.85 -14.02
C TRP A 66 -3.20 0.67 -13.41
N LEU A 67 -3.41 0.66 -12.09
CA LEU A 67 -4.20 -0.37 -11.40
C LEU A 67 -5.62 -0.47 -11.96
N PHE A 68 -6.27 0.67 -12.23
CA PHE A 68 -7.63 0.70 -12.76
C PHE A 68 -7.70 0.14 -14.19
N TYR A 69 -6.76 0.49 -15.07
CA TYR A 69 -6.68 -0.04 -16.43
C TYR A 69 -6.56 -1.56 -16.44
N TYR A 70 -5.63 -2.11 -15.65
CA TYR A 70 -5.47 -3.56 -15.55
C TYR A 70 -6.65 -4.25 -14.87
N GLY A 71 -7.19 -3.68 -13.79
CA GLY A 71 -8.38 -4.19 -13.12
C GLY A 71 -9.61 -4.20 -14.04
N LEU A 72 -9.75 -3.18 -14.89
CA LEU A 72 -10.85 -3.08 -15.86
C LEU A 72 -10.70 -4.10 -16.99
N ILE A 73 -9.49 -4.28 -17.54
CA ILE A 73 -9.23 -5.25 -18.64
C ILE A 73 -9.31 -6.70 -18.17
N TYR A 74 -8.71 -7.02 -17.01
CA TYR A 74 -8.70 -8.40 -16.49
C TYR A 74 -9.98 -8.76 -15.73
N GLY A 75 -10.73 -7.78 -15.24
CA GLY A 75 -11.97 -8.00 -14.51
C GLY A 75 -13.21 -7.87 -15.37
N TRP A 76 -13.47 -6.68 -15.91
CA TRP A 76 -14.81 -6.27 -16.33
C TRP A 76 -14.95 -6.13 -17.85
N ALA A 77 -14.10 -5.32 -18.50
CA ALA A 77 -14.27 -4.89 -19.88
C ALA A 77 -14.12 -5.97 -20.96
N ARG A 78 -13.58 -7.16 -20.62
CA ARG A 78 -13.46 -8.28 -21.57
C ARG A 78 -14.49 -9.39 -21.34
N HIS A 79 -15.18 -9.39 -20.20
CA HIS A 79 -16.13 -10.44 -19.82
C HIS A 79 -17.59 -10.02 -19.88
N TYR A 80 -17.88 -8.72 -19.96
CA TYR A 80 -19.22 -8.21 -20.23
C TYR A 80 -19.32 -7.75 -21.68
N SER A 81 -19.81 -8.63 -22.55
CA SER A 81 -20.42 -8.24 -23.83
C SER A 81 -21.89 -7.90 -23.58
N LEU A 82 -22.38 -6.86 -24.25
CA LEU A 82 -23.81 -6.55 -24.33
C LEU A 82 -24.55 -7.63 -25.13
#